data_AF-A0A1G6HHI8-F1
#
_entry.id   AF-A0A1G6HHI8-F1
#
_cell.length_a   1.000
_cell.length_b   1.000
_cell.length_c   1.000
_cell.angle_alpha   90.00
_cell.angle_beta   90.00
_cell.angle_gamma   90.00
#
_symmetry.space_group_name_H-M   'P 1'
#
loop_
_entity.id
_entity.type
_entity.pdbx_description
1 polymer ?
#
loop_
_entity_poly.entity_id
_entity_poly.type
_entity_poly.pdbx_seq_one_letter_code
_entity_poly.pdbx_strand_id
1 'polypeptide(L)'
;MSSFIELFSGREDRERVLTEIVSSGLARCGVTLIAHVERATLEVLAVRSIPTPEPFVDGVPEPIGAISSLSHQLCAMATDIVPARTWTGDRWGPITGELVTVVCREGEAAISPVEEQFFWGWRYSNHLTAGFHGDVYVVTPGGWAGLLAEWSGCSPVLPVQAVTGDQSAPGVEWRQPVAPLPASPDDAGTAIPHAGDVVADSSGAPRPGECLLCYVSRMVLQFGCDNHLRFARQYRDARAPRATGLERRLANAGGFCDCEVLLNAYDLRPEHWLPALTHEEDGRTVIDEGERSPDSLPACTGVSTGSTQPCGLWQ
;
A
#
# COMPACT_ATOMS: atom_id res chain seq x y z
N MET A 1 -1.44 16.38 -0.97
CA MET A 1 -1.00 15.43 0.07
C MET A 1 -2.24 15.08 0.87
N SER A 2 -2.69 13.83 0.85
CA SER A 2 -3.89 13.41 1.60
C SER A 2 -3.65 13.69 3.08
N SER A 3 -4.57 14.37 3.77
CA SER A 3 -4.45 14.54 5.21
C SER A 3 -4.38 13.14 5.84
N PHE A 4 -3.26 12.83 6.49
CA PHE A 4 -3.17 11.62 7.30
C PHE A 4 -4.21 11.79 8.41
N ILE A 5 -5.38 11.17 8.24
CA ILE A 5 -6.40 11.21 9.27
C ILE A 5 -5.86 10.34 10.41
N GLU A 6 -5.47 11.01 11.49
CA GLU A 6 -4.89 10.41 12.68
C GLU A 6 -5.91 9.43 13.30
N LEU A 7 -5.60 8.14 13.31
CA LEU A 7 -6.45 7.07 13.87
C LEU A 7 -6.78 7.31 15.35
N PHE A 8 -5.79 7.82 16.07
CA PHE A 8 -5.82 7.91 17.51
C PHE A 8 -6.17 9.32 17.94
N SER A 9 -7.18 9.45 18.79
CA SER A 9 -7.64 10.75 19.30
C SER A 9 -6.67 11.34 20.32
N GLY A 10 -5.72 10.54 20.82
CA GLY A 10 -4.73 10.97 21.78
C GLY A 10 -3.73 9.88 22.16
N ARG A 11 -2.94 10.16 23.20
CA ARG A 11 -1.90 9.25 23.71
C ARG A 11 -2.47 8.00 24.38
N GLU A 12 -3.54 8.14 25.17
CA GLU A 12 -4.15 7.02 25.91
C GLU A 12 -4.66 5.92 24.97
N ASP A 13 -5.29 6.32 23.85
CA ASP A 13 -5.74 5.38 22.82
C ASP A 13 -4.58 4.57 22.23
N ARG A 14 -3.44 5.23 21.97
CA ARG A 14 -2.23 4.58 21.46
C ARG A 14 -1.66 3.61 22.47
N GLU A 15 -1.49 4.04 23.72
CA GLU A 15 -0.94 3.18 24.78
C GLU A 15 -1.83 1.94 24.97
N ARG A 16 -3.17 2.10 24.93
CA ARG A 16 -4.11 0.98 25.00
C ARG A 16 -3.97 0.03 23.81
N VAL A 17 -4.04 0.53 22.58
CA VAL A 17 -3.97 -0.30 21.36
C VAL A 17 -2.62 -0.98 21.24
N LEU A 18 -1.50 -0.28 21.50
CA LEU A 18 -0.18 -0.90 21.50
C LEU A 18 -0.06 -1.98 22.57
N THR A 19 -0.63 -1.78 23.77
CA THR A 19 -0.64 -2.80 24.82
C THR A 19 -1.36 -4.07 24.37
N GLU A 20 -2.51 -3.90 23.71
CA GLU A 20 -3.30 -5.00 23.17
C GLU A 20 -2.56 -5.74 22.03
N ILE A 21 -1.91 -5.01 21.11
CA ILE A 21 -1.09 -5.60 20.04
C ILE A 21 0.08 -6.39 20.63
N VAL A 22 0.84 -5.80 21.57
CA VAL A 22 2.02 -6.41 22.20
C VAL A 22 1.64 -7.68 22.96
N SER A 23 0.55 -7.65 23.71
CA SER A 23 0.06 -8.81 24.48
C SER A 23 -0.50 -9.92 23.59
N SER A 24 -1.29 -9.58 22.58
CA SER A 24 -1.90 -10.55 21.66
C SER A 24 -0.91 -11.16 20.67
N GLY A 25 0.11 -10.37 20.27
CA GLY A 25 1.10 -10.75 19.27
C GLY A 25 2.30 -11.55 19.79
N LEU A 26 2.36 -11.82 21.10
CA LEU A 26 3.50 -12.48 21.76
C LEU A 26 4.83 -11.74 21.48
N ALA A 27 4.81 -10.42 21.70
CA ALA A 27 5.92 -9.52 21.41
C ALA A 27 7.24 -9.97 22.07
N ARG A 28 8.31 -9.94 21.28
CA ARG A 28 9.68 -10.22 21.70
C ARG A 28 10.67 -9.53 20.77
N CYS A 29 11.87 -9.27 21.24
CA CYS A 29 12.91 -8.64 20.44
C CYS A 29 13.21 -9.44 19.16
N GLY A 30 13.34 -8.74 18.03
CA GLY A 30 13.56 -9.32 16.70
C GLY A 30 12.28 -9.78 15.99
N VAL A 31 11.11 -9.40 16.50
CA VAL A 31 9.81 -9.67 15.87
C VAL A 31 9.10 -8.36 15.56
N THR A 32 8.51 -8.25 14.38
CA THR A 32 7.59 -7.16 14.05
C THR A 32 6.17 -7.69 14.02
N LEU A 33 5.27 -6.98 14.70
CA LEU A 33 3.83 -7.28 14.73
C LEU A 33 3.09 -6.38 13.74
N ILE A 34 2.20 -6.99 12.96
CA ILE A 34 1.27 -6.29 12.07
C ILE A 34 -0.14 -6.54 12.58
N ALA A 35 -0.85 -5.49 12.94
CA ALA A 35 -2.18 -5.57 13.52
C ALA A 35 -3.23 -4.88 12.66
N HIS A 36 -4.40 -5.49 12.51
CA HIS A 36 -5.58 -4.86 11.96
C HIS A 36 -6.42 -4.28 13.11
N VAL A 37 -6.56 -2.96 13.12
CA VAL A 37 -7.28 -2.20 14.14
C VAL A 37 -8.54 -1.60 13.53
N GLU A 38 -9.70 -1.86 14.11
CA GLU A 38 -10.95 -1.25 13.65
C GLU A 38 -10.97 0.25 13.99
N ARG A 39 -11.27 1.09 13.00
CA ARG A 39 -11.08 2.53 13.14
C ARG A 39 -12.09 3.21 14.05
N ALA A 40 -13.32 2.70 14.11
CA ALA A 40 -14.38 3.30 14.90
C ALA A 40 -14.27 2.96 16.40
N THR A 41 -13.82 1.74 16.71
CA THR A 41 -13.81 1.16 18.05
C THR A 41 -12.42 1.07 18.64
N LEU A 42 -11.38 1.17 17.80
CA LEU A 42 -9.99 0.93 18.14
C LEU A 42 -9.77 -0.47 18.75
N GLU A 43 -10.55 -1.45 18.31
CA GLU A 43 -10.40 -2.87 18.66
C GLU A 43 -9.32 -3.52 17.80
N VAL A 44 -8.45 -4.33 18.41
CA VAL A 44 -7.42 -5.08 17.66
C VAL A 44 -8.03 -6.39 17.17
N LEU A 45 -8.49 -6.38 15.92
CA LEU A 45 -9.22 -7.51 15.33
C LEU A 45 -8.32 -8.71 14.99
N ALA A 46 -7.06 -8.46 14.64
CA ALA A 46 -6.10 -9.50 14.31
C ALA A 46 -4.65 -9.01 14.46
N VAL A 47 -3.75 -9.93 14.83
CA VAL A 47 -2.29 -9.67 14.87
C VAL A 47 -1.56 -10.81 14.15
N ARG A 48 -0.55 -10.45 13.37
CA ARG A 48 0.44 -11.37 12.77
C ARG A 48 1.84 -10.91 13.13
N SER A 49 2.79 -11.84 13.05
CA SER A 49 4.20 -11.56 13.32
C SER A 49 5.08 -11.99 12.17
N ILE A 50 6.12 -11.21 11.90
CA ILE A 50 7.26 -11.59 11.06
C ILE A 50 8.56 -11.41 11.83
N PRO A 51 9.64 -12.12 11.44
CA PRO A 51 10.98 -11.71 11.83
C PRO A 51 11.24 -10.26 11.41
N THR A 52 11.77 -9.46 12.32
CA THR A 52 12.21 -8.10 11.98
C THR A 52 13.42 -8.20 11.04
N PRO A 53 13.37 -7.60 9.84
CA PRO A 53 14.51 -7.61 8.92
C PRO A 53 15.69 -6.84 9.53
N GLU A 54 16.90 -7.18 9.12
CA GLU A 54 18.08 -6.41 9.48
C GLU A 54 17.96 -4.96 8.95
N PRO A 55 18.43 -3.94 9.70
CA PRO A 55 18.46 -2.58 9.21
C PRO A 55 19.24 -2.50 7.91
N PHE A 56 18.74 -1.73 6.93
CA PHE A 56 19.60 -1.30 5.85
C PHE A 56 20.73 -0.44 6.43
N VAL A 57 21.95 -0.72 5.99
CA VAL A 57 23.14 0.04 6.41
C VAL A 57 23.13 1.36 5.65
N ASP A 58 23.14 2.46 6.39
CA ASP A 58 23.20 3.83 5.84
C ASP A 58 24.32 3.97 4.80
N GLY A 59 24.00 4.60 3.66
CA GLY A 59 24.96 4.96 2.61
C GLY A 59 25.06 3.99 1.43
N VAL A 60 24.27 2.91 1.40
CA VAL A 60 24.08 2.11 0.19
C VAL A 60 22.81 2.60 -0.51
N PRO A 61 22.88 3.07 -1.78
CA PRO A 61 21.66 3.35 -2.54
C PRO A 61 20.82 2.08 -2.56
N GLU A 62 19.60 2.20 -2.06
CA GLU A 62 18.70 1.10 -1.71
C GLU A 62 18.75 -0.04 -2.74
N PRO A 63 18.90 -1.31 -2.31
CA PRO A 63 18.42 -2.39 -3.14
C PRO A 63 16.90 -2.31 -3.10
N ILE A 64 16.33 -1.61 -4.09
CA ILE A 64 14.92 -1.60 -4.48
C ILE A 64 14.24 -2.99 -4.30
N GLY A 65 15.00 -4.09 -4.45
CA GLY A 65 14.54 -5.46 -4.22
C GLY A 65 14.20 -5.83 -2.76
N ALA A 66 14.88 -5.28 -1.75
CA ALA A 66 14.63 -5.62 -0.36
C ALA A 66 13.34 -4.96 0.18
N ILE A 67 13.12 -3.68 -0.14
CA ILE A 67 11.84 -2.99 0.13
C ILE A 67 10.71 -3.68 -0.64
N SER A 68 10.94 -4.10 -1.88
CA SER A 68 9.95 -4.88 -2.65
C SER A 68 9.62 -6.21 -1.98
N SER A 69 10.62 -6.95 -1.48
CA SER A 69 10.38 -8.21 -0.77
C SER A 69 9.60 -8.00 0.54
N LEU A 70 9.92 -6.96 1.31
CA LEU A 70 9.18 -6.59 2.51
C LEU A 70 7.75 -6.17 2.15
N SER A 71 7.58 -5.37 1.10
CA SER A 71 6.26 -4.94 0.59
C SER A 71 5.38 -6.13 0.24
N HIS A 72 5.88 -7.09 -0.54
CA HIS A 72 5.12 -8.31 -0.86
C HIS A 72 4.71 -9.09 0.41
N GLN A 73 5.57 -9.14 1.42
CA GLN A 73 5.23 -9.79 2.69
C GLN A 73 4.14 -9.02 3.44
N LEU A 74 4.26 -7.70 3.56
CA LEU A 74 3.26 -6.85 4.22
C LEU A 74 1.91 -6.90 3.50
N CYS A 75 1.92 -6.89 2.17
CA CYS A 75 0.72 -7.09 1.35
C CYS A 75 0.06 -8.44 1.62
N ALA A 76 0.84 -9.52 1.65
CA ALA A 76 0.31 -10.86 1.94
C ALA A 76 -0.31 -10.92 3.34
N MET A 77 0.32 -10.29 4.34
CA MET A 77 -0.23 -10.19 5.69
C MET A 77 -1.52 -9.38 5.75
N ALA A 78 -1.54 -8.21 5.12
CA ALA A 78 -2.73 -7.37 5.05
C ALA A 78 -3.90 -8.13 4.44
N THR A 79 -3.66 -8.90 3.38
CA THR A 79 -4.69 -9.74 2.72
C THR A 79 -5.20 -10.86 3.64
N ASP A 80 -4.35 -11.40 4.53
CA ASP A 80 -4.72 -12.44 5.48
C ASP A 80 -5.56 -11.91 6.66
N ILE A 81 -5.27 -10.69 7.15
CA ILE A 81 -5.89 -10.17 8.38
C ILE A 81 -6.96 -9.11 8.17
N VAL A 82 -7.02 -8.51 6.99
CA VAL A 82 -7.99 -7.47 6.64
C VAL A 82 -9.00 -8.05 5.65
N PRO A 83 -10.31 -7.94 5.92
CA PRO A 83 -11.33 -8.32 4.96
C PRO A 83 -11.12 -7.62 3.61
N ALA A 84 -11.37 -8.35 2.52
CA ALA A 84 -11.37 -7.76 1.19
C ALA A 84 -12.43 -6.65 1.10
N ARG A 85 -12.10 -5.55 0.41
CA ARG A 85 -13.11 -4.51 0.14
C ARG A 85 -14.16 -5.06 -0.78
N THR A 86 -15.42 -4.80 -0.45
CA THR A 86 -16.55 -5.12 -1.33
C THR A 86 -16.76 -3.98 -2.31
N TRP A 87 -16.75 -4.25 -3.61
CA TRP A 87 -17.22 -3.29 -4.62
C TRP A 87 -18.75 -3.31 -4.67
N THR A 88 -19.39 -2.15 -4.53
CA THR A 88 -20.86 -2.01 -4.63
C THR A 88 -21.21 -1.14 -5.82
N GLY A 89 -21.28 -1.73 -7.02
CA GLY A 89 -21.76 -1.08 -8.24
C GLY A 89 -20.82 -0.01 -8.82
N ASP A 90 -20.68 1.12 -8.13
CA ASP A 90 -19.97 2.33 -8.58
C ASP A 90 -18.87 2.80 -7.62
N ARG A 91 -18.73 2.17 -6.45
CA ARG A 91 -17.72 2.53 -5.46
C ARG A 91 -17.23 1.33 -4.66
N TRP A 92 -16.00 1.43 -4.19
CA TRP A 92 -15.47 0.53 -3.17
C TRP A 92 -16.14 0.82 -1.82
N GLY A 93 -16.43 -0.23 -1.05
CA GLY A 93 -16.86 -0.12 0.34
C GLY A 93 -15.87 0.69 1.18
N PRO A 94 -16.32 1.31 2.29
CA PRO A 94 -15.46 2.15 3.11
C PRO A 94 -14.25 1.39 3.63
N ILE A 95 -13.16 2.12 3.90
CA ILE A 95 -12.04 1.61 4.68
C ILE A 95 -12.51 1.58 6.13
N THR A 96 -12.51 0.40 6.75
CA THR A 96 -13.08 0.19 8.10
C THR A 96 -12.01 0.01 9.17
N GLY A 97 -10.77 -0.27 8.77
CA GLY A 97 -9.67 -0.47 9.71
C GLY A 97 -8.36 0.11 9.24
N GLU A 98 -7.34 -0.07 10.07
CA GLU A 98 -5.98 0.37 9.83
C GLU A 98 -4.99 -0.74 10.18
N LEU A 99 -3.85 -0.73 9.51
CA LEU A 99 -2.75 -1.66 9.72
C LEU A 99 -1.67 -0.99 10.55
N VAL A 100 -1.60 -1.33 11.84
CA VAL A 100 -0.58 -0.80 12.76
C VAL A 100 0.62 -1.74 12.77
N THR A 101 1.83 -1.17 12.61
CA THR A 101 3.08 -1.93 12.67
C THR A 101 3.80 -1.66 13.97
N VAL A 102 4.21 -2.70 14.68
CA VAL A 102 4.97 -2.61 15.94
C VAL A 102 6.27 -3.40 15.81
N VAL A 103 7.38 -2.70 15.64
CA VAL A 103 8.73 -3.27 15.60
C VAL A 103 9.21 -3.51 17.04
N CYS A 104 9.35 -4.78 17.43
CA CYS A 104 9.81 -5.16 18.76
C CYS A 104 11.31 -5.41 18.74
N ARG A 105 12.09 -4.55 19.42
CA ARG A 105 13.55 -4.70 19.49
C ARG A 105 14.13 -4.20 20.81
N GLU A 106 15.40 -4.53 21.02
CA GLU A 106 16.19 -3.99 22.12
C GLU A 106 16.57 -2.52 21.91
N GLY A 107 17.06 -1.91 22.99
CA GLY A 107 17.63 -0.56 22.98
C GLY A 107 16.63 0.55 23.28
N GLU A 108 16.96 1.75 22.82
CA GLU A 108 16.14 2.94 23.06
C GLU A 108 14.84 2.90 22.26
N ALA A 109 13.77 3.37 22.89
CA ALA A 109 12.47 3.62 22.27
C ALA A 109 12.53 4.89 21.41
N ALA A 110 13.34 4.84 20.35
CA ALA A 110 13.54 5.90 19.39
C ALA A 110 13.53 5.29 17.99
N ILE A 111 13.05 6.03 17.00
CA ILE A 111 13.00 5.58 15.62
C ILE A 111 14.41 5.35 15.06
N SER A 112 14.56 4.30 14.26
CA SER A 112 15.77 3.89 13.56
C SER A 112 15.47 3.51 12.11
N PRO A 113 16.49 3.24 11.27
CA PRO A 113 16.30 2.76 9.90
C PRO A 113 15.47 1.48 9.77
N VAL A 114 15.31 0.68 10.84
CA VAL A 114 14.42 -0.50 10.80
C VAL A 114 12.96 -0.08 10.66
N GLU A 115 12.52 0.91 11.44
CA GLU A 115 11.13 1.37 11.42
C GLU A 115 10.80 2.09 10.09
N GLU A 116 11.74 2.88 9.57
CA GLU A 116 11.59 3.55 8.26
C GLU A 116 11.39 2.56 7.11
N GLN A 117 12.05 1.40 7.15
CA GLN A 117 11.86 0.36 6.13
C GLN A 117 10.42 -0.17 6.08
N PHE A 118 9.77 -0.32 7.23
CA PHE A 118 8.37 -0.73 7.27
C PHE A 118 7.45 0.34 6.70
N PHE A 119 7.74 1.61 6.99
CA PHE A 119 7.01 2.72 6.39
C PHE A 119 7.12 2.73 4.86
N TRP A 120 8.33 2.55 4.33
CA TRP A 120 8.54 2.42 2.89
C TRP A 120 7.90 1.14 2.32
N GLY A 121 7.98 0.02 3.03
CA GLY A 121 7.31 -1.22 2.63
C GLY A 121 5.80 -1.03 2.49
N TRP A 122 5.16 -0.35 3.44
CA TRP A 122 3.72 -0.09 3.42
C TRP A 122 3.26 0.82 2.29
N ARG A 123 4.08 1.80 1.88
CA ARG A 123 3.82 2.66 0.72
C ARG A 123 3.46 1.86 -0.55
N TYR A 124 3.95 0.63 -0.63
CA TYR A 124 3.84 -0.27 -1.77
C TYR A 124 2.88 -1.46 -1.52
N SER A 125 2.25 -1.57 -0.34
CA SER A 125 1.61 -2.83 0.09
C SER A 125 0.10 -2.80 0.27
N ASN A 126 -0.51 -1.63 0.49
CA ASN A 126 -1.87 -1.56 1.06
C ASN A 126 -2.99 -1.30 0.04
N HIS A 127 -2.69 -1.31 -1.26
CA HIS A 127 -3.54 -0.70 -2.30
C HIS A 127 -4.90 -1.40 -2.56
N LEU A 128 -5.21 -2.52 -1.89
CA LEU A 128 -6.44 -3.31 -2.17
C LEU A 128 -7.19 -3.82 -0.94
N THR A 129 -6.73 -3.53 0.28
CA THR A 129 -7.39 -4.04 1.50
C THR A 129 -8.35 -3.02 2.07
N ALA A 130 -9.31 -3.45 2.91
CA ALA A 130 -10.19 -2.55 3.65
C ALA A 130 -9.47 -1.76 4.76
N GLY A 131 -8.14 -1.86 4.80
CA GLY A 131 -7.25 -1.26 5.77
C GLY A 131 -6.27 -0.30 5.11
N PHE A 132 -6.13 0.89 5.69
CA PHE A 132 -5.03 1.81 5.34
C PHE A 132 -3.79 1.46 6.17
N HIS A 133 -2.57 1.76 5.70
CA HIS A 133 -1.41 1.59 6.57
C HIS A 133 -1.41 2.70 7.61
N GLY A 134 -1.42 2.30 8.88
CA GLY A 134 -1.31 3.23 9.99
C GLY A 134 0.15 3.63 10.23
N ASP A 135 0.41 4.13 11.43
CA ASP A 135 1.74 4.50 11.89
C ASP A 135 2.63 3.26 12.16
N VAL A 136 3.94 3.47 12.14
CA VAL A 136 4.95 2.47 12.52
C VAL A 136 5.47 2.83 13.90
N TYR A 137 5.34 1.90 14.84
CA TYR A 137 5.82 2.04 16.21
C TYR A 137 7.03 1.15 16.44
N VAL A 138 7.96 1.64 17.26
CA VAL A 138 8.92 0.79 17.95
C VAL A 138 8.45 0.56 19.38
N VAL A 139 8.54 -0.68 19.87
CA VAL A 139 8.37 -1.01 21.30
C VAL A 139 9.63 -1.72 21.76
N THR A 140 10.22 -1.23 22.86
CA THR A 140 11.43 -1.77 23.47
C THR A 140 11.18 -2.03 24.96
N PRO A 141 12.14 -2.59 25.72
CA PRO A 141 12.02 -2.67 27.18
C PRO A 141 11.96 -1.29 27.87
N GLY A 142 12.37 -0.22 27.19
CA GLY A 142 12.42 1.15 27.73
C GLY A 142 11.19 2.00 27.42
N GLY A 143 10.28 1.55 26.55
CA GLY A 143 9.10 2.33 26.14
C GLY A 143 8.71 2.06 24.69
N TRP A 144 8.02 3.02 24.10
CA TRP A 144 7.65 3.02 22.70
C TRP A 144 7.77 4.41 22.07
N ALA A 145 7.92 4.45 20.75
CA ALA A 145 7.87 5.67 19.94
C ALA A 145 7.18 5.40 18.60
N GLY A 146 6.47 6.40 18.06
CA GLY A 146 5.83 6.37 16.74
C GLY A 146 6.62 7.17 15.70
N LEU A 147 6.62 6.69 14.46
CA LEU A 147 7.39 7.28 13.37
C LEU A 147 6.79 8.58 12.86
N LEU A 148 5.49 8.61 12.57
CA LEU A 148 4.85 9.74 11.89
C LEU A 148 4.36 10.82 12.84
N ALA A 149 3.87 10.42 14.01
CA ALA A 149 3.16 11.32 14.90
C ALA A 149 4.05 11.86 16.04
N GLU A 150 5.36 11.54 16.04
CA GLU A 150 6.35 11.95 17.05
C GLU A 150 5.96 11.66 18.52
N TRP A 151 5.00 10.75 18.74
CA TRP A 151 4.58 10.34 20.08
C TRP A 151 5.54 9.31 20.66
N SER A 152 5.72 9.35 21.98
CA SER A 152 6.43 8.33 22.74
C SER A 152 5.83 8.15 24.12
N GLY A 153 6.11 7.00 24.74
CA GLY A 153 5.66 6.69 26.09
C GLY A 153 6.44 5.58 26.76
N CYS A 154 6.29 5.45 28.08
CA CYS A 154 6.99 4.45 28.89
C CYS A 154 6.20 3.13 29.03
N SER A 155 5.01 3.03 28.43
CA SER A 155 4.16 1.83 28.43
C SER A 155 3.30 1.81 27.17
N PRO A 156 3.18 0.68 26.43
CA PRO A 156 3.73 -0.63 26.76
C PRO A 156 5.25 -0.73 26.59
N VAL A 157 5.83 -1.77 27.19
CA VAL A 157 7.24 -2.16 27.04
C VAL A 157 7.35 -3.64 26.71
N LEU A 158 8.44 -4.03 26.06
CA LEU A 158 8.76 -5.45 25.92
C LEU A 158 9.16 -6.05 27.27
N PRO A 159 8.82 -7.33 27.54
CA PRO A 159 9.37 -8.02 28.69
C PRO A 159 10.89 -8.09 28.53
N VAL A 160 11.62 -7.70 29.56
CA VAL A 160 13.08 -7.87 29.62
C VAL A 160 13.35 -9.37 29.50
N GLN A 161 13.92 -9.80 28.37
CA GLN A 161 14.35 -11.18 28.25
C GLN A 161 15.49 -11.39 29.24
N ALA A 162 15.32 -12.33 30.16
CA ALA A 162 16.44 -12.77 30.98
C ALA A 162 17.50 -13.30 30.02
N VAL A 163 18.65 -12.61 29.96
CA VAL A 163 19.81 -12.99 29.14
C VAL A 163 20.26 -14.38 29.62
N THR A 164 19.68 -15.40 29.02
CA THR A 164 20.10 -16.79 29.15
C THR A 164 21.02 -17.00 27.95
N GLY A 165 22.31 -17.17 28.23
CA GLY A 165 23.39 -17.06 27.25
C GLY A 165 23.46 -18.19 26.21
N ASP A 166 22.38 -18.46 25.48
CA ASP A 166 22.35 -19.42 24.38
C ASP A 166 21.64 -18.81 23.16
N GLN A 167 22.41 -18.13 22.29
CA GLN A 167 21.93 -17.54 21.03
C GLN A 167 21.80 -18.58 19.92
N SER A 168 21.23 -19.74 20.22
CA SER A 168 20.97 -20.80 19.25
C SER A 168 19.47 -20.86 18.97
N ALA A 169 18.92 -19.85 18.28
CA ALA A 169 17.53 -19.92 17.85
C ALA A 169 17.37 -21.01 16.77
N PRO A 170 16.41 -21.95 16.91
CA PRO A 170 16.16 -22.94 15.88
C PRO A 170 15.60 -22.24 14.63
N GLY A 171 16.14 -22.57 13.46
CA GLY A 171 15.70 -22.03 12.18
C GLY A 171 14.19 -22.23 12.01
N VAL A 172 13.46 -21.13 11.93
CA VAL A 172 12.04 -21.15 11.58
C VAL A 172 11.93 -21.58 10.12
N GLU A 173 11.42 -22.78 9.89
CA GLU A 173 11.21 -23.31 8.56
C GLU A 173 10.02 -22.59 7.90
N TRP A 174 10.30 -21.88 6.81
CA TRP A 174 9.34 -21.13 6.03
C TRP A 174 8.30 -22.07 5.41
N ARG A 175 7.01 -21.87 5.73
CA ARG A 175 5.93 -22.47 4.92
C ARG A 175 5.80 -21.67 3.63
N GLN A 176 5.85 -22.35 2.49
CA GLN A 176 5.61 -21.75 1.18
C GLN A 176 4.20 -21.15 1.09
N PRO A 177 4.01 -20.07 0.30
CA PRO A 177 2.70 -19.48 0.07
C PRO A 177 1.73 -20.52 -0.52
N VAL A 178 0.50 -20.50 0.00
CA VAL A 178 -0.61 -21.34 -0.47
C VAL A 178 -0.94 -20.93 -1.91
N ALA A 179 -1.12 -21.91 -2.79
CA ALA A 179 -1.49 -21.68 -4.19
C ALA A 179 -2.79 -20.84 -4.31
N PRO A 180 -2.94 -20.02 -5.37
CA PRO A 180 -4.12 -19.18 -5.55
C PRO A 180 -5.41 -20.00 -5.57
N LEU A 181 -6.44 -19.48 -4.92
CA LEU A 181 -7.80 -20.02 -5.02
C LEU A 181 -8.30 -19.96 -6.47
N PRO A 182 -9.00 -20.99 -6.98
CA PRO A 182 -9.60 -20.94 -8.30
C PRO A 182 -10.71 -19.87 -8.36
N ALA A 183 -10.76 -19.14 -9.47
CA ALA A 183 -11.82 -18.16 -9.74
C ALA A 183 -13.20 -18.83 -9.72
N SER A 184 -14.15 -18.26 -8.97
CA SER A 184 -15.54 -18.70 -8.97
C SER A 184 -16.20 -18.35 -10.32
N PRO A 185 -16.87 -19.29 -10.98
CA PRO A 185 -17.73 -19.01 -12.11
C PRO A 185 -19.10 -18.61 -11.55
N ASP A 186 -19.48 -17.35 -11.72
CA ASP A 186 -20.86 -16.87 -11.88
C ASP A 186 -20.92 -15.40 -11.49
N ASP A 187 -20.99 -14.52 -12.49
CA ASP A 187 -21.84 -13.32 -12.42
C ASP A 187 -22.02 -12.74 -13.83
N ALA A 188 -23.10 -13.21 -14.46
CA ALA A 188 -23.57 -12.73 -15.74
C ALA A 188 -24.34 -11.40 -15.56
N GLY A 189 -23.70 -10.32 -15.98
CA GLY A 189 -24.26 -9.18 -16.72
C GLY A 189 -25.55 -8.51 -16.25
N THR A 190 -25.45 -7.22 -15.93
CA THR A 190 -26.50 -6.24 -16.29
C THR A 190 -25.83 -4.89 -16.58
N ALA A 191 -26.04 -4.36 -17.79
CA ALA A 191 -25.55 -3.06 -18.24
C ALA A 191 -26.60 -1.95 -18.00
N ILE A 192 -26.16 -0.77 -17.57
CA ILE A 192 -26.97 0.47 -17.50
C ILE A 192 -26.17 1.62 -18.18
N PRO A 193 -26.82 2.48 -18.99
CA PRO A 193 -26.18 3.58 -19.71
C PRO A 193 -26.26 4.92 -18.95
N HIS A 194 -25.29 5.83 -19.13
CA HIS A 194 -25.48 7.29 -19.09
C HIS A 194 -24.38 8.06 -19.85
N ALA A 195 -24.72 9.30 -20.20
CA ALA A 195 -24.31 10.06 -21.37
C ALA A 195 -22.97 10.81 -21.26
N GLY A 196 -22.24 10.79 -22.38
CA GLY A 196 -20.99 11.49 -22.64
C GLY A 196 -20.11 10.60 -23.52
N ASP A 197 -20.33 10.62 -24.83
CA ASP A 197 -19.83 9.64 -25.81
C ASP A 197 -18.32 9.31 -25.67
N VAL A 198 -18.03 8.30 -24.86
CA VAL A 198 -16.90 7.39 -25.03
C VAL A 198 -17.52 6.00 -24.94
N VAL A 199 -17.64 5.31 -26.07
CA VAL A 199 -18.04 3.90 -26.07
C VAL A 199 -17.13 3.18 -25.09
N ALA A 200 -17.70 2.72 -23.96
CA ALA A 200 -17.00 1.91 -22.99
C ALA A 200 -16.69 0.56 -23.64
N ASP A 201 -15.56 0.54 -24.33
CA ASP A 201 -14.94 -0.69 -24.81
C ASP A 201 -14.66 -1.58 -23.61
N SER A 202 -15.56 -2.53 -23.36
CA SER A 202 -15.49 -3.51 -22.27
C SER A 202 -14.46 -4.60 -22.52
N SER A 203 -13.75 -4.57 -23.66
CA SER A 203 -12.90 -5.67 -24.11
C SER A 203 -11.66 -5.92 -23.24
N GLY A 204 -11.36 -5.06 -22.26
CA GLY A 204 -10.15 -5.15 -21.44
C GLY A 204 -8.84 -5.07 -22.25
N ALA A 205 -8.92 -4.94 -23.58
CA ALA A 205 -7.80 -4.93 -24.48
C ALA A 205 -7.27 -3.49 -24.64
N PRO A 206 -5.98 -3.33 -24.98
CA PRO A 206 -5.45 -2.03 -25.35
C PRO A 206 -6.09 -1.51 -26.64
N ARG A 207 -6.56 -0.26 -26.63
CA ARG A 207 -7.15 0.38 -27.81
C ARG A 207 -6.06 0.72 -28.85
N PRO A 208 -6.40 0.82 -30.15
CA PRO A 208 -5.46 1.29 -31.16
C PRO A 208 -4.86 2.64 -30.78
N GLY A 209 -3.52 2.72 -30.75
CA GLY A 209 -2.78 3.93 -30.41
C GLY A 209 -2.72 4.27 -28.91
N GLU A 210 -3.47 3.60 -28.04
CA GLU A 210 -3.42 3.83 -26.59
C GLU A 210 -2.02 3.54 -26.05
N CYS A 211 -1.51 4.41 -25.18
CA CYS A 211 -0.23 4.19 -24.53
C CYS A 211 -0.36 3.27 -23.31
N LEU A 212 0.77 2.70 -22.87
CA LEU A 212 0.81 1.79 -21.73
C LEU A 212 0.13 2.38 -20.48
N LEU A 213 0.42 3.64 -20.14
CA LEU A 213 -0.07 4.25 -18.90
C LEU A 213 -1.56 4.59 -18.95
N CYS A 214 -2.07 5.09 -20.08
CA CYS A 214 -3.50 5.30 -20.26
C CYS A 214 -4.27 3.98 -20.22
N TYR A 215 -3.72 2.92 -20.82
CA TYR A 215 -4.29 1.58 -20.73
C TYR A 215 -4.31 1.07 -19.28
N VAL A 216 -3.16 1.09 -18.59
CA VAL A 216 -3.05 0.64 -17.20
C VAL A 216 -3.98 1.45 -16.29
N SER A 217 -4.02 2.77 -16.41
CA SER A 217 -4.93 3.63 -15.66
C SER A 217 -6.40 3.24 -15.87
N ARG A 218 -6.83 3.10 -17.12
CA ARG A 218 -8.21 2.67 -17.44
C ARG A 218 -8.54 1.30 -16.84
N MET A 219 -7.62 0.34 -16.94
CA MET A 219 -7.83 -1.01 -16.44
C MET A 219 -7.83 -1.09 -14.91
N VAL A 220 -6.94 -0.35 -14.25
CA VAL A 220 -6.90 -0.25 -12.78
C VAL A 220 -8.18 0.42 -12.25
N LEU A 221 -8.64 1.50 -12.90
CA LEU A 221 -9.90 2.15 -12.52
C LEU A 221 -11.12 1.24 -12.71
N GLN A 222 -11.13 0.43 -13.77
CA GLN A 222 -12.27 -0.42 -14.10
C GLN A 222 -12.30 -1.74 -13.32
N PHE A 223 -11.15 -2.36 -13.07
CA PHE A 223 -11.05 -3.74 -12.57
C PHE A 223 -10.25 -3.87 -11.28
N GLY A 224 -9.68 -2.77 -10.77
CA GLY A 224 -8.74 -2.79 -9.67
C GLY A 224 -7.37 -3.36 -10.06
N CYS A 225 -6.36 -3.07 -9.24
CA CYS A 225 -5.09 -3.78 -9.28
C CYS A 225 -5.24 -5.14 -8.56
N ASP A 226 -4.33 -6.10 -8.79
CA ASP A 226 -4.20 -7.35 -8.03
C ASP A 226 -2.79 -7.53 -7.45
N ASN A 227 -2.09 -6.40 -7.23
CA ASN A 227 -0.69 -6.32 -6.78
C ASN A 227 0.32 -6.99 -7.71
N HIS A 228 -0.04 -7.18 -8.98
CA HIS A 228 0.87 -7.62 -10.03
C HIS A 228 0.87 -6.61 -11.19
N LEU A 229 1.82 -6.78 -12.11
CA LEU A 229 1.88 -6.06 -13.40
C LEU A 229 0.97 -6.73 -14.45
N ARG A 230 -0.25 -7.13 -14.07
CA ARG A 230 -1.17 -7.90 -14.92
C ARG A 230 -1.47 -7.14 -16.22
N PHE A 231 -1.89 -5.89 -16.11
CA PHE A 231 -2.25 -5.06 -17.24
C PHE A 231 -1.02 -4.61 -18.01
N ALA A 232 0.08 -4.24 -17.35
CA ALA A 232 1.31 -3.91 -18.05
C ALA A 232 1.83 -5.09 -18.91
N ARG A 233 1.73 -6.34 -18.40
CA ARG A 233 2.04 -7.56 -19.14
C ARG A 233 1.08 -7.78 -20.30
N GLN A 234 -0.23 -7.65 -20.06
CA GLN A 234 -1.24 -7.78 -21.10
C GLN A 234 -1.01 -6.77 -22.25
N TYR A 235 -0.71 -5.52 -21.92
CA TYR A 235 -0.36 -4.50 -22.90
C TYR A 235 0.88 -4.89 -23.70
N ARG A 236 1.95 -5.31 -23.03
CA ARG A 236 3.17 -5.77 -23.70
C ARG A 236 2.85 -6.89 -24.68
N ASP A 237 2.15 -7.92 -24.25
CA ASP A 237 1.92 -9.11 -25.07
C ASP A 237 1.03 -8.78 -26.28
N ALA A 238 0.05 -7.89 -26.11
CA ALA A 238 -0.86 -7.49 -27.20
C ALA A 238 -0.29 -6.42 -28.15
N ARG A 239 0.51 -5.46 -27.64
CA ARG A 239 0.89 -4.25 -28.41
C ARG A 239 2.38 -4.06 -28.59
N ALA A 240 3.21 -4.62 -27.72
CA ALA A 240 4.65 -4.41 -27.69
C ALA A 240 5.43 -5.67 -27.28
N PRO A 241 5.25 -6.82 -27.97
CA PRO A 241 5.80 -8.11 -27.52
C PRO A 241 7.35 -8.14 -27.50
N ARG A 242 8.01 -7.19 -28.17
CA ARG A 242 9.47 -7.04 -28.15
C ARG A 242 9.99 -6.28 -26.92
N ALA A 243 9.13 -5.69 -26.10
CA ALA A 243 9.51 -4.97 -24.89
C ALA A 243 9.78 -5.94 -23.72
N THR A 244 10.71 -6.87 -23.90
CA THR A 244 11.06 -7.92 -22.92
C THR A 244 11.60 -7.36 -21.60
N GLY A 245 12.14 -6.13 -21.61
CA GLY A 245 12.61 -5.42 -20.44
C GLY A 245 11.57 -4.55 -19.72
N LEU A 246 10.29 -4.60 -20.11
CA LEU A 246 9.26 -3.69 -19.59
C LEU A 246 9.16 -3.75 -18.05
N GLU A 247 8.98 -4.94 -17.50
CA GLU A 247 8.74 -5.14 -16.06
C GLU A 247 9.91 -4.62 -15.22
N ARG A 248 11.15 -4.93 -15.63
CA ARG A 248 12.36 -4.41 -14.99
C ARG A 248 12.43 -2.87 -15.05
N ARG A 249 12.03 -2.26 -16.17
CA ARG A 249 12.01 -0.80 -16.31
C ARG A 249 10.97 -0.17 -15.39
N LEU A 250 9.79 -0.76 -15.28
CA LEU A 250 8.75 -0.29 -14.35
C LEU A 250 9.21 -0.45 -12.90
N ALA A 251 9.78 -1.60 -12.53
CA ALA A 251 10.32 -1.84 -11.19
C ALA A 251 11.43 -0.85 -10.82
N ASN A 252 12.35 -0.52 -11.75
CA ASN A 252 13.39 0.49 -11.53
C ASN A 252 12.82 1.91 -11.31
N ALA A 253 11.59 2.16 -11.74
CA ALA A 253 10.85 3.40 -11.48
C ALA A 253 9.87 3.26 -10.30
N GLY A 254 9.94 2.17 -9.53
CA GLY A 254 9.07 1.94 -8.37
C GLY A 254 7.68 1.38 -8.68
N GLY A 255 7.46 0.83 -9.87
CA GLY A 255 6.22 0.16 -10.29
C GLY A 255 6.32 -1.37 -10.24
N PHE A 256 5.89 -1.99 -9.13
CA PHE A 256 5.83 -3.45 -8.96
C PHE A 256 4.41 -4.01 -9.13
N CYS A 257 3.38 -3.19 -8.93
CA CYS A 257 2.02 -3.43 -9.38
C CYS A 257 1.58 -2.42 -10.45
N ASP A 258 0.52 -2.72 -11.19
CA ASP A 258 -0.10 -1.78 -12.15
C ASP A 258 -0.50 -0.45 -11.48
N CYS A 259 -0.93 -0.49 -10.21
CA CYS A 259 -1.20 0.70 -9.41
C CYS A 259 0.03 1.60 -9.20
N GLU A 260 1.15 1.01 -8.80
CA GLU A 260 2.38 1.72 -8.47
C GLU A 260 3.06 2.31 -9.71
N VAL A 261 2.83 1.72 -10.88
CA VAL A 261 3.25 2.33 -12.14
C VAL A 261 2.67 3.75 -12.28
N LEU A 262 1.46 3.99 -11.78
CA LEU A 262 0.78 5.29 -11.85
C LEU A 262 1.06 6.18 -10.63
N LEU A 263 1.49 5.60 -9.50
CA LEU A 263 1.72 6.33 -8.25
C LEU A 263 3.18 6.71 -8.02
N ASN A 264 4.12 5.98 -8.62
CA ASN A 264 5.55 6.14 -8.35
C ASN A 264 6.38 6.31 -9.63
N ALA A 265 6.04 5.57 -10.69
CA ALA A 265 6.89 5.51 -11.88
C ALA A 265 6.68 6.66 -12.85
N TYR A 266 5.48 7.25 -12.86
CA TYR A 266 5.08 8.30 -13.78
C TYR A 266 4.09 9.23 -13.12
N ASP A 267 4.21 10.52 -13.41
CA ASP A 267 3.25 11.52 -12.98
C ASP A 267 2.40 11.98 -14.16
N LEU A 268 1.14 12.32 -13.86
CA LEU A 268 0.36 13.13 -14.76
C LEU A 268 1.04 14.50 -14.87
N ARG A 269 1.20 15.03 -16.09
CA ARG A 269 1.81 16.35 -16.26
C ARG A 269 1.01 17.42 -15.51
N PRO A 270 1.67 18.39 -14.84
CA PRO A 270 1.03 19.46 -14.06
C PRO A 270 -0.11 20.18 -14.79
N GLU A 271 0.02 20.37 -16.11
CA GLU A 271 -1.00 21.00 -16.96
C GLU A 271 -2.36 20.28 -17.00
N HIS A 272 -2.42 19.03 -16.54
CA HIS A 272 -3.64 18.23 -16.46
C HIS A 272 -4.17 18.07 -15.02
N TRP A 273 -3.47 18.59 -14.02
CA TRP A 273 -3.96 18.61 -12.66
C TRP A 273 -5.06 19.66 -12.51
N LEU A 274 -6.06 19.35 -11.68
CA LEU A 274 -7.11 20.29 -11.33
C LEU A 274 -6.67 21.11 -10.11
N PRO A 275 -7.07 22.39 -10.05
CA PRO A 275 -6.88 23.18 -8.85
C PRO A 275 -7.62 22.55 -7.66
N ALA A 276 -7.13 22.88 -6.47
CA ALA A 276 -7.80 22.65 -5.19
C ALA A 276 -9.32 22.91 -5.28
N LEU A 277 -10.11 22.03 -4.68
CA LEU A 277 -11.53 22.30 -4.51
C LEU A 277 -11.72 23.35 -3.42
N THR A 278 -12.57 24.30 -3.73
CA THR A 278 -13.09 25.23 -2.74
C THR A 278 -14.50 24.80 -2.39
N HIS A 279 -14.77 24.57 -1.12
CA HIS A 279 -16.09 24.23 -0.63
C HIS A 279 -16.44 25.04 0.63
N GLU A 280 -17.72 25.17 0.92
CA GLU A 280 -18.21 25.86 2.11
C GLU A 280 -18.46 24.85 3.23
N GLU A 281 -17.81 25.06 4.37
CA GLU A 281 -17.99 24.29 5.60
C GLU A 281 -18.29 25.26 6.75
N ASP A 282 -19.44 25.11 7.40
CA ASP A 282 -19.90 25.99 8.49
C ASP A 282 -19.88 27.51 8.16
N GLY A 283 -20.21 27.84 6.91
CA GLY A 283 -20.22 29.23 6.42
C GLY A 283 -18.82 29.83 6.25
N ARG A 284 -17.79 28.98 6.15
CA ARG A 284 -16.43 29.35 5.79
C ARG A 284 -16.04 28.65 4.50
N THR A 285 -15.41 29.41 3.61
CA THR A 285 -14.73 28.88 2.44
C THR A 285 -13.48 28.10 2.87
N VAL A 286 -13.53 26.77 2.77
CA VAL A 286 -12.40 25.87 2.93
C VAL A 286 -11.80 25.59 1.56
N ILE A 287 -10.48 25.71 1.45
CA ILE A 287 -9.72 25.36 0.26
C ILE A 287 -8.96 24.08 0.59
N ASP A 288 -9.26 23.00 -0.12
CA ASP A 288 -8.49 21.77 0.00
C ASP A 288 -7.03 22.05 -0.37
N GLU A 289 -6.08 21.66 0.46
CA GLU A 289 -4.68 21.93 0.15
C GLU A 289 -4.19 21.07 -1.04
N GLY A 290 -3.72 21.76 -2.08
CA GLY A 290 -2.96 21.17 -3.18
C GLY A 290 -3.73 20.96 -4.48
N GLU A 291 -3.00 20.49 -5.49
CA GLU A 291 -3.55 20.08 -6.79
C GLU A 291 -4.16 18.67 -6.67
N ARG A 292 -5.23 18.40 -7.42
CA ARG A 292 -5.88 17.08 -7.46
C ARG A 292 -5.87 16.49 -8.86
N SER A 293 -5.77 15.17 -8.95
CA SER A 293 -5.96 14.46 -10.22
C SER A 293 -7.41 14.65 -10.70
N PRO A 294 -7.66 14.77 -12.01
CA PRO A 294 -9.02 14.77 -12.54
C PRO A 294 -9.71 13.42 -12.32
N ASP A 295 -11.03 13.45 -12.12
CA ASP A 295 -11.86 12.25 -11.91
C ASP A 295 -11.86 11.33 -13.15
N SER A 296 -11.68 11.94 -14.33
CA SER A 296 -11.43 11.25 -15.59
C SER A 296 -10.22 11.87 -16.28
N LEU A 297 -9.24 11.04 -16.64
CA LEU A 297 -8.09 11.52 -17.41
C LEU A 297 -8.52 12.06 -18.78
N PRO A 298 -7.82 13.07 -19.32
CA PRO A 298 -7.96 13.45 -20.72
C PRO A 298 -7.73 12.25 -21.66
N ALA A 299 -8.28 12.34 -22.87
CA ALA A 299 -8.08 11.31 -23.87
C ALA A 299 -6.57 11.08 -24.15
N CYS A 300 -6.18 9.81 -24.30
CA CYS A 300 -4.80 9.45 -24.60
C CYS A 300 -4.32 10.16 -25.88
N THR A 301 -3.17 10.84 -25.82
CA THR A 301 -2.61 11.54 -26.98
C THR A 301 -1.94 10.61 -28.01
N GLY A 302 -1.90 9.31 -27.71
CA GLY A 302 -1.49 8.28 -28.64
C GLY A 302 0.01 7.98 -28.63
N VAL A 303 0.37 6.76 -29.05
CA VAL A 303 1.75 6.32 -29.31
C VAL A 303 1.82 5.46 -30.56
N SER A 304 3.04 5.30 -31.10
CA SER A 304 3.28 4.38 -32.21
C SER A 304 3.09 2.92 -31.78
N THR A 305 2.70 2.06 -32.73
CA THR A 305 2.58 0.62 -32.52
C THR A 305 3.90 0.03 -32.01
N GLY A 306 3.85 -0.79 -30.97
CA GLY A 306 5.05 -1.34 -30.32
C GLY A 306 5.63 -0.49 -29.20
N SER A 307 5.15 0.74 -28.99
CA SER A 307 5.66 1.61 -27.94
C SER A 307 5.14 1.23 -26.55
N THR A 308 6.05 1.23 -25.57
CA THR A 308 5.74 1.20 -24.14
C THR A 308 6.06 2.52 -23.44
N GLN A 309 6.32 3.58 -24.21
CA GLN A 309 6.57 4.91 -23.67
C GLN A 309 5.26 5.60 -23.27
N PRO A 310 5.29 6.51 -22.28
CA PRO A 310 4.16 7.40 -22.01
C PRO A 310 3.78 8.20 -23.26
N CYS A 311 2.50 8.52 -23.39
CA CYS A 311 2.06 9.59 -24.29
C CYS A 311 2.27 10.97 -23.63
N GLY A 312 1.91 12.05 -24.33
CA GLY A 312 2.10 13.42 -23.84
C GLY A 312 1.35 13.80 -22.56
N LEU A 313 0.49 12.94 -22.00
CA LEU A 313 -0.17 13.20 -20.71
C LEU A 313 0.75 12.97 -19.50
N TRP A 314 1.81 12.18 -19.67
CA TRP A 314 2.63 11.68 -18.56
C TRP A 314 4.07 12.20 -18.66
N GLN A 315 4.78 12.20 -17.53
CA GLN A 315 6.21 12.52 -17.43
C GLN A 315 6.93 11.55 -16.50
#